data_AF-A0A3N5IHH3-F1
#
_entry.id   AF-A0A3N5IHH3-F1
#
_cell.length_a   1.000
_cell.length_b   1.000
_cell.length_c   1.000
_cell.angle_alpha   90.00
_cell.angle_beta   90.00
_cell.angle_gamma   90.00
#
_symmetry.space_group_name_H-M   'P 1'
#
loop_
_entity.id
_entity.type
_entity.pdbx_description
1 polymer ?
#
loop_
_entity_poly.entity_id
_entity_poly.type
_entity_poly.pdbx_seq_one_letter_code
_entity_poly.pdbx_strand_id
1 'polypeptide(L)'
;MDRIILLGLVLAVALLILGFGGRSEAFTEEEIQEITLPNGLRVLLLENRKAPVVTSQIWYNVGSRDEPLGQSGLTHLVEHLMFRGTEKVGPKMFSRVIQKNGGQDNAFTSRDYTAYFENIAADRLAIALELESDRMTGLTVDATKFQTERLVVQEERRLRIKDDPVASLFEELGAVAFKSHPYQRPVIGWMEDLETLTHRISWISTAASISPATPSWWWWAIFKKKRCCPGSGKPLGTSPRESPSFA
;
A
#
# COMPACT_ATOMS: atom_id res chain seq x y z
N MET A 1 50.78 24.20 -22.53
CA MET A 1 49.32 23.99 -22.42
C MET A 1 48.81 25.07 -21.49
N ASP A 2 48.21 26.11 -22.06
CA ASP A 2 48.17 27.43 -21.44
C ASP A 2 47.21 27.50 -20.27
N ARG A 3 47.64 28.13 -19.17
CA ARG A 3 46.83 28.34 -17.96
C ARG A 3 45.47 28.99 -18.27
N ILE A 4 45.38 29.73 -19.37
CA ILE A 4 44.16 30.36 -19.88
C ILE A 4 43.15 29.31 -20.37
N ILE A 5 43.60 28.26 -21.06
CA ILE A 5 42.75 27.17 -21.56
C ILE A 5 42.22 26.36 -20.37
N LEU A 6 43.07 26.09 -19.38
CA LEU A 6 42.68 25.37 -18.16
C LEU A 6 41.64 26.16 -17.34
N LEU A 7 41.83 27.48 -17.19
CA LEU A 7 40.89 28.34 -16.47
C LEU A 7 39.52 28.43 -17.19
N GLY A 8 39.55 28.53 -18.52
CA GLY A 8 38.32 28.52 -19.34
C GLY A 8 37.54 27.22 -19.24
N LEU A 9 38.24 26.08 -19.18
CA LEU A 9 37.62 24.75 -19.05
C LEU A 9 37.01 24.56 -17.64
N VAL A 10 37.68 25.01 -16.59
CA VAL A 10 37.15 24.98 -15.22
C VAL A 10 35.91 25.86 -15.08
N LEU A 11 35.91 27.06 -15.67
CA LEU A 11 34.73 27.95 -15.65
C LEU A 11 33.55 27.36 -16.44
N ALA A 12 33.81 26.75 -17.59
CA ALA A 12 32.77 26.13 -18.41
C ALA A 12 32.13 24.92 -17.71
N VAL A 13 32.94 24.10 -17.02
CA VAL A 13 32.44 22.97 -16.21
C VAL A 13 31.64 23.48 -15.00
N ALA A 14 32.09 24.54 -14.32
CA ALA A 14 31.35 25.14 -13.20
C ALA A 14 29.99 25.72 -13.64
N LEU A 15 29.93 26.37 -14.81
CA LEU A 15 28.68 26.89 -15.40
C LEU A 15 27.73 25.76 -15.83
N LEU A 16 28.26 24.64 -16.34
CA LEU A 16 27.49 23.44 -16.65
C LEU A 16 26.88 22.79 -15.40
N ILE A 17 27.62 22.75 -14.30
CA ILE A 17 27.15 22.21 -13.01
C ILE A 17 26.05 23.10 -12.40
N LEU A 18 26.17 24.42 -12.53
CA LEU A 18 25.17 25.38 -12.03
C LEU A 18 23.90 25.42 -12.90
N GLY A 19 23.99 25.11 -14.19
CA GLY A 19 22.84 25.07 -15.11
C GLY A 19 21.98 23.80 -15.02
N PHE A 20 22.50 22.73 -14.42
CA PHE A 20 21.81 21.44 -14.26
C PHE A 20 21.20 21.23 -12.87
N GLY A 21 20.98 22.31 -12.11
CA GLY A 21 20.13 22.28 -10.93
C GLY A 21 18.67 22.17 -11.34
N GLY A 22 18.19 20.97 -11.68
CA GLY A 22 16.76 20.71 -11.82
C GLY A 22 16.06 21.16 -10.54
N ARG A 23 15.20 22.19 -10.63
CA ARG A 23 14.35 22.57 -9.50
C ARG A 23 13.44 21.40 -9.19
N SER A 24 13.73 20.69 -8.11
CA SER A 24 12.77 19.79 -7.48
C SER A 24 11.71 20.69 -6.85
N GLU A 25 10.62 20.93 -7.58
CA GLU A 25 9.41 21.50 -6.97
C GLU A 25 8.84 20.44 -6.02
N ALA A 26 9.13 20.62 -4.73
CA ALA A 26 8.41 19.91 -3.70
C ALA A 26 6.95 20.39 -3.72
N PHE A 27 6.00 19.46 -3.64
CA PHE A 27 4.60 19.81 -3.46
C PHE A 27 4.42 20.56 -2.13
N THR A 28 3.58 21.59 -2.15
CA THR A 28 3.22 22.34 -0.95
C THR A 28 1.98 21.72 -0.32
N GLU A 29 1.83 21.84 1.00
CA GLU A 29 0.68 21.32 1.74
C GLU A 29 -0.66 21.87 1.22
N GLU A 30 -0.62 23.09 0.67
CA GLU A 30 -1.74 23.82 0.05
C GLU A 30 -2.32 23.13 -1.21
N GLU A 31 -1.60 22.17 -1.80
CA GLU A 31 -2.02 21.43 -3.00
C GLU A 31 -2.80 20.14 -2.69
N ILE A 32 -2.86 19.72 -1.42
CA ILE A 32 -3.53 18.49 -0.98
C ILE A 32 -4.97 18.80 -0.55
N GLN A 33 -5.94 18.14 -1.19
CA GLN A 33 -7.34 18.19 -0.77
C GLN A 33 -7.64 17.01 0.16
N GLU A 34 -8.18 17.29 1.33
CA GLU A 34 -8.62 16.27 2.27
C GLU A 34 -10.16 16.20 2.36
N ILE A 35 -10.71 14.99 2.28
CA ILE A 35 -12.14 14.71 2.44
C ILE A 35 -12.31 13.51 3.37
N THR A 36 -13.15 13.63 4.39
CA THR A 36 -13.60 12.47 5.19
C THR A 36 -14.96 12.00 4.71
N LEU A 37 -15.08 10.74 4.33
CA LEU A 37 -16.33 10.12 3.91
C LEU A 37 -17.23 9.82 5.12
N PRO A 38 -18.56 9.63 4.93
CA PRO A 38 -19.48 9.34 6.03
C PRO A 38 -19.15 8.08 6.85
N ASN A 39 -18.41 7.13 6.27
CA ASN A 39 -17.93 5.92 6.95
C ASN A 39 -16.59 6.11 7.67
N GLY A 40 -16.06 7.34 7.77
CA GLY A 40 -14.81 7.66 8.47
C GLY A 40 -13.54 7.48 7.65
N LEU A 41 -13.62 7.00 6.40
CA LEU A 41 -12.48 6.90 5.50
C LEU A 41 -11.99 8.30 5.11
N ARG A 42 -10.70 8.60 5.35
CA ARG A 42 -10.07 9.85 4.94
C ARG A 42 -9.47 9.70 3.56
N VAL A 43 -9.66 10.70 2.72
CA VAL A 43 -9.21 10.75 1.34
C VAL A 43 -8.32 11.97 1.16
N LEU A 44 -7.08 11.75 0.78
CA LEU A 44 -6.12 12.77 0.37
C LEU A 44 -6.02 12.74 -1.15
N LEU A 45 -6.27 13.88 -1.79
CA LEU A 45 -6.17 14.04 -3.23
C LEU A 45 -5.08 15.08 -3.53
N LEU A 46 -4.02 14.64 -4.20
CA LEU A 46 -3.02 15.54 -4.78
C LEU A 46 -3.16 15.52 -6.29
N GLU A 47 -3.54 16.67 -6.87
CA GLU A 47 -3.67 16.77 -8.33
C GLU A 47 -2.33 17.15 -8.97
N ASN A 48 -1.70 16.21 -9.68
CA ASN A 48 -0.52 16.46 -10.52
C ASN A 48 -0.86 16.21 -11.99
N ARG A 49 -0.62 17.21 -12.85
CA ARG A 49 -1.01 17.19 -14.28
C ARG A 49 0.12 16.88 -15.25
N LYS A 50 1.31 16.47 -14.76
CA LYS A 50 2.51 16.22 -15.57
C LYS A 50 2.43 14.96 -16.45
N ALA A 51 1.65 13.94 -16.05
CA ALA A 51 1.46 12.71 -16.82
C ALA A 51 0.01 12.18 -16.70
N PRO A 52 -0.52 11.43 -17.69
CA PRO A 52 -1.87 10.85 -17.65
C PRO A 52 -1.96 9.56 -16.81
N VAL A 53 -1.27 9.53 -15.67
CA VAL A 53 -1.19 8.37 -14.76
C VAL A 53 -1.70 8.80 -13.38
N VAL A 54 -2.30 7.87 -12.66
CA VAL A 54 -2.70 8.02 -11.26
C VAL A 54 -2.05 6.92 -10.43
N THR A 55 -1.63 7.30 -9.24
CA THR A 55 -1.36 6.35 -8.15
C THR A 55 -2.55 6.39 -7.20
N SER A 56 -3.20 5.26 -6.98
CA SER A 56 -4.16 5.06 -5.89
C SER A 56 -3.46 4.28 -4.79
N GLN A 57 -3.66 4.66 -3.52
CA GLN A 57 -3.11 3.92 -2.39
C GLN A 57 -4.10 3.84 -1.25
N ILE A 58 -4.27 2.64 -0.68
CA ILE A 58 -5.00 2.44 0.57
C ILE A 58 -4.00 2.13 1.67
N TRP A 59 -4.02 2.94 2.72
CA TRP A 59 -3.16 2.83 3.89
C TRP A 59 -3.97 2.35 5.07
N TYR A 60 -3.57 1.18 5.56
CA TYR A 60 -4.09 0.57 6.75
C TYR A 60 -3.18 0.93 7.93
N ASN A 61 -3.72 1.61 8.96
CA ASN A 61 -2.96 1.97 10.17
C ASN A 61 -2.84 0.77 11.12
N VAL A 62 -2.29 -0.32 10.60
CA VAL A 62 -1.97 -1.55 11.30
C VAL A 62 -0.70 -2.12 10.67
N GLY A 63 0.29 -2.45 11.49
CA GLY A 63 1.53 -3.08 11.05
C GLY A 63 2.00 -4.14 12.03
N SER A 64 3.25 -4.59 11.89
CA SER A 64 3.75 -5.69 12.74
C SER A 64 3.81 -5.34 14.24
N ARG A 65 3.78 -4.05 14.61
CA ARG A 65 3.72 -3.64 16.02
C ARG A 65 2.39 -4.02 16.68
N ASP A 66 1.32 -4.15 15.91
CA ASP A 66 -0.04 -4.36 16.40
C ASP A 66 -0.37 -5.86 16.53
N GLU A 67 0.56 -6.73 16.13
CA GLU A 67 0.39 -8.17 16.17
C GLU A 67 0.36 -8.70 17.62
N PRO A 68 -0.50 -9.69 17.94
CA PRO A 68 -0.44 -10.39 19.21
C PRO A 68 0.91 -11.08 19.44
N LEU A 69 1.25 -11.34 20.70
CA LEU A 69 2.42 -12.16 21.05
C LEU A 69 2.25 -13.59 20.50
N GLY A 70 3.33 -14.16 19.97
CA GLY A 70 3.32 -15.49 19.34
C GLY A 70 2.60 -15.54 17.99
N GLN A 71 2.27 -14.39 17.40
CA GLN A 71 1.63 -14.29 16.09
C GLN A 71 2.33 -13.26 15.19
N SER A 72 3.67 -13.18 15.28
CA SER A 72 4.40 -12.25 14.43
C SER A 72 4.35 -12.65 12.96
N GLY A 73 4.37 -11.65 12.07
CA GLY A 73 4.25 -11.84 10.61
C GLY A 73 2.81 -12.04 10.13
N LEU A 74 1.83 -11.93 11.02
CA LEU A 74 0.41 -11.99 10.69
C LEU A 74 -0.01 -10.87 9.73
N THR A 75 0.39 -9.63 9.96
CA THR A 75 -0.02 -8.50 9.08
C THR A 75 0.58 -8.65 7.69
N HIS A 76 1.84 -9.09 7.61
CA HIS A 76 2.48 -9.39 6.32
C HIS A 76 1.82 -10.59 5.63
N LEU A 77 1.45 -11.64 6.35
CA LEU A 77 0.70 -12.76 5.76
C LEU A 77 -0.68 -12.30 5.24
N VAL A 78 -1.37 -11.42 5.95
CA VAL A 78 -2.64 -10.86 5.46
C VAL A 78 -2.44 -10.01 4.21
N GLU A 79 -1.33 -9.29 4.09
CA GLU A 79 -0.93 -8.62 2.85
C GLU A 79 -0.94 -9.60 1.65
N HIS A 80 -0.31 -10.76 1.78
CA HIS A 80 -0.32 -11.81 0.75
C HIS A 80 -1.73 -12.34 0.49
N LEU A 81 -2.50 -12.58 1.56
CA LEU A 81 -3.85 -13.11 1.46
C LEU A 81 -4.81 -12.16 0.74
N MET A 82 -4.60 -10.85 0.80
CA MET A 82 -5.41 -9.84 0.10
C MET A 82 -5.38 -9.98 -1.43
N PHE A 83 -4.46 -10.78 -1.98
CA PHE A 83 -4.39 -11.12 -3.41
C PHE A 83 -5.02 -12.49 -3.74
N ARG A 84 -5.53 -13.22 -2.75
CA ARG A 84 -6.17 -14.54 -2.90
C ARG A 84 -7.66 -14.48 -3.22
N GLY A 85 -8.18 -13.26 -3.41
CA GLY A 85 -9.45 -12.98 -4.04
C GLY A 85 -10.62 -12.87 -3.07
N THR A 86 -11.71 -12.37 -3.62
CA THR A 86 -13.02 -12.16 -3.00
C THR A 86 -14.04 -13.09 -3.65
N GLU A 87 -15.31 -13.00 -3.25
CA GLU A 87 -16.39 -13.67 -3.97
C GLU A 87 -16.54 -13.17 -5.42
N LYS A 88 -16.31 -11.88 -5.66
CA LYS A 88 -16.48 -11.26 -6.99
C LYS A 88 -15.23 -11.35 -7.86
N VAL A 89 -14.06 -11.22 -7.24
CA VAL A 89 -12.76 -11.17 -7.92
C VAL A 89 -11.96 -12.38 -7.50
N GLY A 90 -11.85 -13.36 -8.40
CA GLY A 90 -11.16 -14.62 -8.12
C GLY A 90 -9.67 -14.48 -7.74
N PRO A 91 -9.03 -15.57 -7.27
CA PRO A 91 -7.64 -15.54 -6.86
C PRO A 91 -6.70 -15.03 -7.96
N LYS A 92 -5.75 -14.14 -7.62
CA LYS A 92 -4.82 -13.48 -8.56
C LYS A 92 -5.49 -12.63 -9.65
N MET A 93 -6.82 -12.47 -9.65
CA MET A 93 -7.51 -11.68 -10.67
C MET A 93 -7.37 -10.18 -10.43
N PHE A 94 -7.20 -9.73 -9.18
CA PHE A 94 -6.92 -8.33 -8.86
C PHE A 94 -5.76 -7.80 -9.71
N SER A 95 -4.56 -8.38 -9.54
CA SER A 95 -3.36 -7.97 -10.26
C SER A 95 -3.49 -8.16 -11.78
N ARG A 96 -4.15 -9.23 -12.23
CA ARG A 96 -4.39 -9.46 -13.66
C ARG A 96 -5.29 -8.38 -14.29
N VAL A 97 -6.31 -7.91 -13.58
CA VAL A 97 -7.19 -6.84 -14.06
C VAL A 97 -6.41 -5.53 -14.16
N ILE A 98 -5.60 -5.19 -13.15
CA ILE A 98 -4.74 -3.99 -13.18
C ILE A 98 -3.76 -4.06 -14.35
N GLN A 99 -3.02 -5.16 -14.50
CA GLN A 99 -2.06 -5.37 -15.58
C GLN A 99 -2.71 -5.36 -16.97
N LYS A 100 -3.91 -5.95 -17.12
CA LYS A 100 -4.67 -5.90 -18.39
C LYS A 100 -5.04 -4.47 -18.80
N ASN A 101 -5.14 -3.56 -17.84
CA ASN A 101 -5.38 -2.13 -18.08
C ASN A 101 -4.08 -1.30 -18.11
N GLY A 102 -2.93 -1.95 -18.28
CA GLY A 102 -1.63 -1.28 -18.38
C GLY A 102 -1.11 -0.72 -17.06
N GLY A 103 -1.68 -1.13 -15.93
CA GLY A 103 -1.25 -0.72 -14.61
C GLY A 103 -0.25 -1.67 -13.95
N GLN A 104 0.27 -1.25 -12.82
CA GLN A 104 1.09 -2.04 -11.90
C GLN A 104 0.49 -1.92 -10.50
N ASP A 105 0.43 -3.03 -9.78
CA ASP A 105 -0.02 -3.10 -8.39
C ASP A 105 1.08 -3.69 -7.51
N ASN A 106 1.11 -3.27 -6.25
CA ASN A 106 1.90 -3.92 -5.22
C ASN A 106 1.36 -3.59 -3.82
N ALA A 107 1.95 -4.21 -2.82
CA ALA A 107 1.70 -3.91 -1.42
C ALA A 107 3.00 -3.95 -0.61
N PHE A 108 2.94 -3.39 0.59
CA PHE A 108 4.03 -3.49 1.55
C PHE A 108 3.52 -3.27 2.97
N THR A 109 4.06 -4.07 3.89
CA THR A 109 3.82 -3.96 5.32
C THR A 109 5.05 -3.37 6.00
N SER A 110 4.81 -2.50 6.98
CA SER A 110 5.81 -1.93 7.86
C SER A 110 5.52 -2.32 9.31
N ARG A 111 6.29 -1.74 10.24
CA ARG A 111 5.98 -1.88 11.66
C ARG A 111 4.70 -1.15 12.06
N ASP A 112 4.32 -0.09 11.36
CA ASP A 112 3.26 0.83 11.78
C ASP A 112 2.01 0.80 10.90
N TYR A 113 2.13 0.33 9.66
CA TYR A 113 1.07 0.35 8.66
C TYR A 113 1.28 -0.73 7.60
N THR A 114 0.21 -1.06 6.87
CA THR A 114 0.24 -1.83 5.63
C THR A 114 -0.38 -0.98 4.53
N ALA A 115 0.29 -0.89 3.38
CA ALA A 115 -0.18 -0.10 2.26
C ALA A 115 -0.31 -0.96 1.02
N TYR A 116 -1.34 -0.69 0.23
CA TYR A 116 -1.54 -1.27 -1.09
C TYR A 116 -1.65 -0.14 -2.09
N PHE A 117 -1.10 -0.32 -3.29
CA PHE A 117 -1.17 0.70 -4.31
C PHE A 117 -1.30 0.15 -5.73
N GLU A 118 -1.89 0.99 -6.57
CA GLU A 118 -2.01 0.77 -8.00
C GLU A 118 -1.54 2.02 -8.75
N ASN A 119 -0.59 1.84 -9.66
CA ASN A 119 -0.24 2.80 -10.68
C ASN A 119 -0.97 2.44 -11.95
N ILE A 120 -1.87 3.29 -12.43
CA ILE A 120 -2.71 3.00 -13.60
C ILE A 120 -2.99 4.28 -14.41
N ALA A 121 -3.46 4.15 -15.65
CA ALA A 121 -3.92 5.30 -16.42
C ALA A 121 -5.06 6.05 -15.70
N ALA A 122 -5.02 7.39 -15.73
CA ALA A 122 -5.93 8.23 -14.94
C ALA A 122 -7.42 8.04 -15.28
N ASP A 123 -7.74 7.67 -16.52
CA ASP A 123 -9.09 7.33 -17.00
C ASP A 123 -9.59 5.96 -16.50
N ARG A 124 -8.69 5.13 -15.97
CA ARG A 124 -8.97 3.79 -15.41
C ARG A 124 -9.02 3.75 -13.90
N LEU A 125 -8.87 4.89 -13.21
CA LEU A 125 -8.88 4.95 -11.74
C LEU A 125 -10.06 4.18 -11.14
N ALA A 126 -11.26 4.31 -11.70
CA ALA A 126 -12.46 3.67 -11.18
C ALA A 126 -12.30 2.15 -11.01
N ILE A 127 -11.51 1.50 -11.88
CA ILE A 127 -11.21 0.06 -11.80
C ILE A 127 -10.43 -0.25 -10.53
N ALA A 128 -9.37 0.50 -10.24
CA ALA A 128 -8.57 0.31 -9.02
C ALA A 128 -9.43 0.49 -7.77
N LEU A 129 -10.30 1.51 -7.76
CA LEU A 129 -11.17 1.81 -6.61
C LEU A 129 -12.24 0.76 -6.37
N GLU A 130 -12.82 0.22 -7.44
CA GLU A 130 -13.80 -0.85 -7.35
C GLU A 130 -13.15 -2.13 -6.79
N LEU A 131 -11.96 -2.49 -7.29
CA LEU A 131 -11.20 -3.64 -6.80
C LEU A 131 -10.79 -3.47 -5.34
N GLU A 132 -10.33 -2.28 -4.95
CA GLU A 132 -9.96 -1.95 -3.57
C GLU A 132 -11.15 -2.04 -2.62
N SER A 133 -12.27 -1.42 -3.00
CA SER A 133 -13.50 -1.46 -2.23
C SER A 133 -14.00 -2.90 -2.06
N ASP A 134 -13.84 -3.75 -3.08
CA ASP A 134 -14.26 -5.14 -3.01
C ASP A 134 -13.37 -5.96 -2.07
N ARG A 135 -12.04 -5.85 -2.17
CA ARG A 135 -11.13 -6.61 -1.28
C ARG A 135 -11.16 -6.14 0.17
N MET A 136 -11.46 -4.87 0.42
CA MET A 136 -11.54 -4.30 1.78
C MET A 136 -12.58 -5.01 2.66
N THR A 137 -13.69 -5.49 2.08
CA THR A 137 -14.76 -6.15 2.84
C THR A 137 -15.09 -7.57 2.36
N GLY A 138 -14.68 -7.93 1.15
CA GLY A 138 -15.11 -9.15 0.47
C GLY A 138 -14.06 -10.28 0.46
N LEU A 139 -12.96 -10.17 1.21
CA LEU A 139 -11.88 -11.16 1.15
C LEU A 139 -12.37 -12.56 1.53
N THR A 140 -12.04 -13.55 0.70
CA THR A 140 -12.40 -14.96 0.94
C THR A 140 -11.16 -15.83 1.12
N VAL A 141 -10.85 -16.11 2.38
CA VAL A 141 -9.75 -17.00 2.75
C VAL A 141 -10.31 -18.29 3.32
N ASP A 142 -9.88 -19.41 2.75
CA ASP A 142 -10.10 -20.74 3.32
C ASP A 142 -8.79 -21.27 3.89
N ALA A 143 -8.87 -22.37 4.65
CA ALA A 143 -7.70 -22.97 5.29
C ALA A 143 -6.61 -23.39 4.30
N THR A 144 -6.98 -23.80 3.08
CA THR A 144 -6.04 -24.23 2.04
C THR A 144 -5.28 -23.03 1.47
N LYS A 145 -5.99 -21.94 1.11
CA LYS A 145 -5.39 -20.69 0.66
C LYS A 145 -4.46 -20.11 1.72
N PHE A 146 -4.91 -20.11 2.98
CA PHE A 146 -4.11 -19.66 4.12
C PHE A 146 -2.81 -20.48 4.24
N GLN A 147 -2.91 -21.81 4.26
CA GLN A 147 -1.75 -22.68 4.37
C GLN A 147 -0.76 -22.48 3.22
N THR A 148 -1.27 -22.35 2.00
CA THR A 148 -0.43 -22.15 0.82
C THR A 148 0.35 -20.84 0.92
N GLU A 149 -0.30 -19.72 1.24
CA GLU A 149 0.39 -18.43 1.35
C GLU A 149 1.33 -18.38 2.56
N ARG A 150 0.99 -19.05 3.66
CA ARG A 150 1.89 -19.17 4.80
C ARG A 150 3.20 -19.85 4.43
N LEU A 151 3.16 -20.90 3.60
CA LEU A 151 4.37 -21.55 3.08
C LEU A 151 5.17 -20.63 2.14
N VAL A 152 4.49 -19.80 1.34
CA VAL A 152 5.16 -18.80 0.49
C VAL A 152 5.89 -17.76 1.34
N VAL A 153 5.25 -17.23 2.39
CA VAL A 153 5.87 -16.26 3.31
C VAL A 153 7.04 -16.89 4.08
N GLN A 154 6.94 -18.16 4.48
CA GLN A 154 8.06 -18.88 5.08
C GLN A 154 9.26 -18.98 4.14
N GLU A 155 9.03 -19.24 2.86
CA GLU A 155 10.10 -19.29 1.86
C GLU A 155 10.67 -17.90 1.57
N GLU A 156 9.82 -16.87 1.50
CA GLU A 156 10.25 -15.49 1.39
C GLU A 156 11.16 -15.10 2.57
N ARG A 157 10.84 -15.50 3.80
CA ARG A 157 11.67 -15.25 4.98
C ARG A 157 13.05 -15.91 4.84
N ARG A 158 13.11 -17.15 4.36
CA ARG A 158 14.39 -17.83 4.11
C ARG A 158 15.24 -17.02 3.12
N LEU A 159 14.65 -16.63 2.00
CA LEU A 159 15.37 -15.92 0.94
C LEU A 159 15.75 -14.48 1.30
N ARG A 160 14.86 -13.73 1.96
CA ARG A 160 15.04 -12.28 2.22
C ARG A 160 15.74 -11.96 3.53
N ILE A 161 15.66 -12.85 4.52
CA ILE A 161 16.25 -12.61 5.84
C ILE A 161 17.39 -13.57 6.09
N LYS A 162 17.12 -14.89 6.07
CA LYS A 162 18.11 -15.89 6.50
C LYS A 162 19.30 -15.97 5.54
N ASP A 163 19.05 -15.89 4.25
CA ASP A 163 20.09 -15.97 3.22
C ASP A 163 20.69 -14.60 2.86
N ASP A 164 20.23 -13.52 3.51
CA ASP A 164 20.78 -12.16 3.40
C ASP A 164 21.48 -11.77 4.73
N PRO A 165 22.82 -11.65 4.76
CA PRO A 165 23.56 -11.36 5.99
C PRO A 165 23.24 -9.98 6.57
N VAL A 166 22.89 -9.00 5.72
CA VAL A 166 22.54 -7.64 6.18
C VAL A 166 21.16 -7.66 6.83
N ALA A 167 20.19 -8.33 6.20
CA ALA A 167 18.85 -8.47 6.77
C ALA A 167 18.88 -9.24 8.09
N SER A 168 19.61 -10.35 8.16
CA SER A 168 19.85 -11.11 9.40
C SER A 168 20.45 -10.25 10.51
N LEU A 169 21.47 -9.43 10.20
CA LEU A 169 22.08 -8.52 11.18
C LEU A 169 21.07 -7.51 11.74
N PHE A 170 20.24 -6.91 10.89
CA PHE A 170 19.25 -5.91 11.33
C PHE A 170 18.09 -6.53 12.10
N GLU A 171 17.73 -7.79 11.83
CA GLU A 171 16.77 -8.54 12.64
C GLU A 171 17.29 -8.74 14.07
N GLU A 172 18.52 -9.25 14.21
CA GLU A 172 19.18 -9.45 15.51
C GLU A 172 19.37 -8.12 16.26
N LEU A 173 19.80 -7.07 15.57
CA LEU A 173 19.94 -5.74 16.15
C LEU A 173 18.60 -5.22 16.69
N GLY A 174 17.52 -5.39 15.93
CA GLY A 174 16.17 -5.01 16.36
C GLY A 174 15.75 -5.74 17.63
N ALA A 175 15.97 -7.06 17.66
CA ALA A 175 15.63 -7.91 18.81
C ALA A 175 16.42 -7.57 20.08
N VAL A 176 17.69 -7.15 19.94
CA VAL A 176 18.53 -6.75 21.09
C VAL A 176 18.25 -5.32 21.54
N ALA A 177 18.04 -4.40 20.60
CA ALA A 177 17.83 -2.98 20.90
C ALA A 177 16.49 -2.73 21.59
N PHE A 178 15.43 -3.41 21.15
CA PHE A 178 14.09 -3.30 21.74
C PHE A 178 13.80 -4.52 22.60
N LYS A 179 13.83 -4.37 23.94
CA LYS A 179 13.66 -5.52 24.87
C LYS A 179 12.20 -5.89 25.17
N SER A 180 11.29 -4.95 24.94
CA SER A 180 9.86 -5.08 25.27
C SER A 180 8.97 -4.44 24.22
N HIS A 181 9.47 -3.43 23.51
CA HIS A 181 8.71 -2.75 22.47
C HIS A 181 8.45 -3.70 21.29
N PRO A 182 7.24 -3.72 20.70
CA PRO A 182 6.88 -4.58 19.57
C PRO A 182 7.82 -4.55 18.37
N TYR A 183 8.57 -3.45 18.19
CA TYR A 183 9.57 -3.29 17.13
C TYR A 183 10.73 -4.28 17.17
N GLN A 184 10.89 -5.01 18.29
CA GLN A 184 11.82 -6.14 18.38
C GLN A 184 11.49 -7.26 17.40
N ARG A 185 10.23 -7.35 16.96
CA ARG A 185 9.74 -8.40 16.06
C ARG A 185 9.97 -7.98 14.60
N PRO A 186 10.51 -8.86 13.75
CA PRO A 186 10.64 -8.61 12.34
C PRO A 186 9.26 -8.51 11.69
N VAL A 187 9.12 -7.65 10.67
CA VAL A 187 7.84 -7.43 9.98
C VAL A 187 7.32 -8.71 9.31
N ILE A 188 8.22 -9.52 8.77
CA ILE A 188 7.89 -10.81 8.16
C ILE A 188 7.53 -11.90 9.18
N GLY A 189 7.76 -11.65 10.48
CA GLY A 189 7.53 -12.59 11.58
C GLY A 189 8.68 -13.56 11.83
N TRP A 190 8.72 -14.12 13.04
CA TRP A 190 9.61 -15.22 13.41
C TRP A 190 9.17 -16.52 12.73
N MET A 191 10.13 -17.39 12.44
CA MET A 191 9.82 -18.63 11.71
C MET A 191 8.87 -19.52 12.53
N GLU A 192 9.09 -19.59 13.84
CA GLU A 192 8.32 -20.38 14.80
C GLU A 192 6.87 -19.87 14.90
N ASP A 193 6.68 -18.56 14.88
CA ASP A 193 5.35 -17.95 14.85
C ASP A 193 4.66 -18.28 13.51
N LEU A 194 5.34 -18.10 12.38
CA LEU A 194 4.81 -18.45 11.06
C LEU A 194 4.42 -19.92 10.95
N GLU A 195 5.13 -20.84 11.63
CA GLU A 195 4.82 -22.28 11.67
C GLU A 195 3.60 -22.62 12.52
N THR A 196 3.19 -21.74 13.44
CA THR A 196 2.05 -21.96 14.34
C THR A 196 0.81 -21.13 14.00
N LEU A 197 0.92 -20.12 13.13
CA LEU A 197 -0.23 -19.34 12.65
C LEU A 197 -1.32 -20.25 12.05
N THR A 198 -2.57 -19.98 12.41
CA THR A 198 -3.75 -20.72 11.92
C THR A 198 -4.81 -19.78 11.38
N HIS A 199 -5.51 -20.22 10.33
CA HIS A 199 -6.55 -19.43 9.66
C HIS A 199 -7.56 -18.79 10.63
N ARG A 200 -8.00 -19.51 11.66
CA ARG A 200 -9.06 -19.07 12.57
C ARG A 200 -8.64 -17.91 13.48
N ILE A 201 -7.48 -18.01 14.11
CA ILE A 201 -7.00 -17.00 15.09
C ILE A 201 -6.46 -15.77 14.37
N SER A 202 -5.75 -16.01 13.26
CA SER A 202 -5.16 -14.98 12.40
C SER A 202 -6.22 -14.10 11.74
N TRP A 203 -7.31 -14.69 11.23
CA TRP A 203 -8.35 -13.93 10.54
C TRP A 203 -9.16 -13.04 11.49
N ILE A 204 -9.56 -13.55 12.65
CA ILE A 204 -10.37 -12.79 13.62
C ILE A 204 -9.62 -11.54 14.12
N SER A 205 -8.35 -11.72 14.49
CA SER A 205 -7.54 -10.63 15.04
C SER A 205 -7.28 -9.54 14.00
N THR A 206 -7.09 -9.93 12.74
CA THR A 206 -6.76 -8.99 11.67
C THR A 206 -8.00 -8.33 11.06
N ALA A 207 -9.10 -9.08 10.88
CA ALA A 207 -10.36 -8.53 10.39
C ALA A 207 -10.94 -7.44 11.33
N ALA A 208 -10.72 -7.58 12.64
CA ALA A 208 -11.06 -6.53 13.60
C ALA A 208 -10.26 -5.24 13.38
N SER A 209 -8.99 -5.36 13.02
CA SER A 209 -8.08 -4.22 12.75
C SER A 209 -8.24 -3.63 11.35
N ILE A 210 -8.77 -4.39 10.38
CA ILE A 210 -8.96 -4.02 8.96
C ILE A 210 -10.39 -3.52 8.66
N SER A 211 -11.34 -3.69 9.59
CA SER A 211 -12.74 -3.29 9.40
C SER A 211 -12.92 -1.77 9.31
N PRO A 212 -13.73 -1.26 8.37
CA PRO A 212 -14.06 0.17 8.30
C PRO A 212 -14.80 0.69 9.55
N ALA A 213 -15.31 -0.19 10.42
CA ALA A 213 -16.01 0.17 11.66
C ALA A 213 -15.08 0.45 12.86
N THR A 214 -13.79 0.13 12.77
CA THR A 214 -12.81 0.50 13.79
C THR A 214 -12.21 1.87 13.46
N PRO A 215 -12.26 2.84 14.39
CA PRO A 215 -11.77 4.21 14.15
C PRO A 215 -10.25 4.23 14.25
N SER A 216 -9.57 3.56 13.32
CA SER A 216 -8.13 3.61 13.14
C SER A 216 -7.82 4.09 11.73
N TRP A 217 -8.09 5.39 11.53
CA TRP A 217 -7.49 6.27 10.52
C TRP A 217 -7.07 5.59 9.21
N TRP A 218 -8.05 5.31 8.37
CA TRP A 218 -7.82 4.90 6.99
C TRP A 218 -7.42 6.11 6.16
N TRP A 219 -6.32 6.01 5.41
CA TRP A 219 -5.95 7.04 4.44
C TRP A 219 -6.03 6.46 3.03
N TRP A 220 -6.80 7.11 2.18
CA TRP A 220 -6.83 6.87 0.76
C TRP A 220 -6.11 8.02 0.08
N ALA A 221 -4.92 7.78 -0.48
CA ALA A 221 -4.21 8.79 -1.26
C ALA A 221 -4.48 8.56 -2.74
N ILE A 222 -5.13 9.52 -3.40
CA ILE A 222 -5.38 9.51 -4.83
C ILE A 222 -4.53 10.61 -5.48
N PHE A 223 -3.70 10.25 -6.44
CA PHE A 223 -2.96 11.23 -7.24
C PHE A 223 -3.60 11.40 -8.62
N LYS A 224 -4.77 12.08 -8.71
CA LYS A 224 -5.59 12.11 -9.94
C LYS A 224 -5.56 13.46 -10.67
N LYS A 225 -5.54 13.44 -12.01
CA LYS A 225 -6.09 14.51 -12.88
C LYS A 225 -7.46 14.13 -13.44
N LYS A 226 -8.39 15.09 -13.46
CA LYS A 226 -9.64 15.03 -14.24
C LYS A 226 -9.66 16.12 -15.31
N ARG A 227 -10.06 15.78 -16.55
CA ARG A 227 -10.93 16.61 -17.41
C ARG A 227 -11.52 15.73 -18.52
N CYS A 228 -12.84 15.54 -18.51
CA CYS A 228 -13.61 15.30 -19.73
C CYS A 228 -14.97 16.00 -19.60
N CYS A 229 -15.19 16.96 -20.51
CA CYS A 229 -16.39 17.71 -20.90
C CYS A 229 -17.04 18.77 -19.97
N PRO A 230 -17.46 19.94 -20.51
CA PRO A 230 -18.33 20.90 -19.85
C PRO A 230 -19.79 20.43 -19.96
N GLY A 231 -20.52 20.43 -18.83
CA GLY A 231 -21.97 20.18 -18.83
C GLY A 231 -22.39 18.86 -18.20
N SER A 232 -22.44 18.81 -16.88
CA SER A 232 -23.52 18.17 -16.11
C SER A 232 -23.23 18.38 -14.62
N GLY A 233 -23.76 19.48 -14.08
CA GLY A 233 -23.79 19.71 -12.65
C GLY A 233 -24.75 18.73 -11.98
N LYS A 234 -24.24 17.57 -11.57
CA LYS A 234 -24.86 16.78 -10.50
C LYS A 234 -23.79 16.36 -9.49
N PRO A 235 -23.95 16.71 -8.20
CA PRO A 235 -23.07 16.23 -7.15
C PRO A 235 -23.22 14.70 -7.03
N LEU A 236 -22.12 14.02 -6.73
CA LEU A 236 -22.15 12.64 -6.24
C LEU A 236 -22.92 12.64 -4.91
N GLY A 237 -24.22 12.34 -4.98
CA GLY A 237 -25.10 12.35 -3.82
C GLY A 237 -26.55 12.71 -4.10
N THR A 238 -27.21 12.05 -5.06
CA THR A 238 -28.67 11.82 -5.02
C THR A 238 -28.99 10.54 -5.77
N SER A 239 -29.10 9.42 -5.07
CA SER A 239 -29.96 8.32 -5.54
C SER A 239 -31.41 8.80 -5.46
N PRO A 240 -32.25 8.53 -6.47
CA PRO A 240 -33.69 8.62 -6.29
C PRO A 240 -34.10 7.68 -5.14
N ARG A 241 -35.06 8.13 -4.34
CA ARG A 241 -35.77 7.28 -3.39
C ARG A 241 -36.43 6.14 -4.17
N GLU A 242 -35.88 4.96 -4.08
CA GLU A 242 -36.67 3.73 -4.15
C GLU A 242 -36.16 2.80 -3.04
N SER A 243 -36.98 2.63 -2.03
CA SER A 243 -36.82 1.64 -0.97
C SER A 243 -37.07 0.25 -1.54
N PRO A 244 -36.13 -0.71 -1.44
CA PRO A 244 -36.48 -2.11 -1.48
C PRO A 244 -36.81 -2.54 -0.06
N SER A 245 -38.08 -2.84 0.16
CA SER A 245 -38.51 -3.70 1.26
C SER A 245 -37.77 -5.04 1.16
N PHE A 246 -37.11 -5.47 2.23
CA PHE A 246 -36.79 -6.88 2.43
C PHE A 246 -37.22 -7.29 3.83
N ALA A 247 -38.24 -8.15 3.82
CA ALA A 247 -38.43 -9.20 4.81
C ALA A 247 -37.32 -10.24 4.68
#